data_AF-D4KU86-F1
#
_entry.id   AF-D4KU86-F1
#
_cell.length_a   1.000
_cell.length_b   1.000
_cell.length_c   1.000
_cell.angle_alpha   90.00
_cell.angle_beta   90.00
_cell.angle_gamma   90.00
#
_symmetry.space_group_name_H-M   'P 1'
#
loop_
_entity.id
_entity.type
_entity.pdbx_description
1 polymer ?
#
loop_
_entity_poly.entity_id
_entity_poly.type
_entity_poly.pdbx_seq_one_letter_code
_entity_poly.pdbx_strand_id
1 'polypeptide(L)'
;MATLGIPQNTIAVLQKYHFNFQKKFGQNFLIDPHVLEKIVEAAGVTKDDFVLEIGPGIGTMTQYLCENAREVTAVEIDTNLIPILEDTLSAYDNVTVINQDILKLDIAKLAMERNGGKPIKVVANLPYYITTPIIMGLFESHVPIDSITVMVQKEVADRMQVGPGTKDYGALSLAVQFYAKPQIVANVPPNCFMPRPNVGSAVIRLTRHEEVPVQVDDEKLMFHIIRASFNQRRKTLANGLSNAPQVHLSKEEIQECIAELGEPLTIRGEALTLEQFAALSNIIGNRQKK
;
A
#
# COMPACT_ATOMS: atom_id res chain seq x y z
N MET A 1 12.55 25.87 0.24
CA MET A 1 13.22 25.15 -0.85
C MET A 1 13.65 23.82 -0.27
N ALA A 2 13.14 22.72 -0.81
CA ALA A 2 13.49 21.39 -0.37
C ALA A 2 14.94 21.07 -0.72
N THR A 3 15.76 20.71 0.27
CA THR A 3 17.20 20.48 0.08
C THR A 3 17.69 19.14 0.62
N LEU A 4 16.88 18.44 1.40
CA LEU A 4 17.28 17.16 2.01
C LEU A 4 17.47 16.04 0.98
N GLY A 5 16.88 16.17 -0.20
CA GLY A 5 17.15 15.27 -1.33
C GLY A 5 18.61 15.28 -1.78
N ILE A 6 19.41 16.28 -1.40
CA ILE A 6 20.83 16.36 -1.74
C ILE A 6 21.63 15.50 -0.74
N PRO A 7 22.49 14.56 -1.19
CA PRO A 7 23.21 13.64 -0.30
C PRO A 7 24.00 14.32 0.82
N GLN A 8 24.67 15.44 0.53
CA GLN A 8 25.48 16.18 1.51
C GLN A 8 24.63 16.73 2.66
N ASN A 9 23.42 17.21 2.36
CA ASN A 9 22.52 17.77 3.37
C ASN A 9 21.94 16.67 4.24
N THR A 10 21.56 15.53 3.65
CA THR A 10 21.17 14.34 4.41
C THR A 10 22.29 13.92 5.36
N ILE A 11 23.53 13.77 4.87
CA ILE A 11 24.69 13.40 5.72
C ILE A 11 24.89 14.39 6.87
N ALA A 12 24.79 15.69 6.61
CA ALA A 12 24.95 16.72 7.63
C ALA A 12 23.90 16.60 8.75
N VAL A 13 22.63 16.33 8.40
CA VAL A 13 21.58 16.08 9.40
C VAL A 13 21.86 14.82 10.20
N LEU A 14 22.22 13.72 9.55
CA LEU A 14 22.55 12.47 10.25
C LEU A 14 23.73 12.63 11.22
N GLN A 15 24.74 13.43 10.84
CA GLN A 15 25.86 13.75 11.71
C GLN A 15 25.48 14.66 12.88
N LYS A 16 24.70 15.73 12.63
CA LYS A 16 24.21 16.67 13.66
C LYS A 16 23.48 15.94 14.79
N TYR A 17 22.67 14.94 14.44
CA TYR A 17 21.86 14.19 15.39
C TYR A 17 22.47 12.86 15.83
N HIS A 18 23.69 12.53 15.39
CA HIS A 18 24.33 11.23 15.61
C HIS A 18 23.38 10.05 15.29
N PHE A 19 22.62 10.18 14.22
CA PHE A 19 21.53 9.27 13.90
C PHE A 19 22.06 7.91 13.45
N ASN A 20 21.52 6.85 14.04
CA ASN A 20 21.84 5.48 13.70
C ASN A 20 20.61 4.78 13.10
N PHE A 21 20.77 4.29 11.86
CA PHE A 21 19.71 3.58 11.16
C PHE A 21 19.23 2.35 11.92
N GLN A 22 17.91 2.27 12.10
CA GLN A 22 17.24 1.17 12.77
C GLN A 22 16.81 0.12 11.74
N LYS A 23 17.57 -0.99 11.64
CA LYS A 23 17.26 -2.08 10.68
C LYS A 23 15.83 -2.60 10.81
N LYS A 24 15.28 -2.64 12.04
CA LYS A 24 13.91 -3.09 12.32
C LYS A 24 12.82 -2.25 11.62
N PHE A 25 13.11 -1.00 11.29
CA PHE A 25 12.18 -0.08 10.62
C PHE A 25 12.43 0.01 9.11
N GLY A 26 13.43 -0.70 8.56
CA GLY A 26 13.69 -0.71 7.12
C GLY A 26 14.06 0.66 6.54
N GLN A 27 14.68 1.54 7.34
CA GLN A 27 15.00 2.91 6.96
C GLN A 27 16.00 2.97 5.80
N ASN A 28 15.58 3.56 4.68
CA ASN A 28 16.42 3.91 3.54
C ASN A 28 15.97 5.30 3.06
N PHE A 29 16.75 6.34 3.36
CA PHE A 29 16.38 7.72 3.03
C PHE A 29 16.71 8.03 1.57
N LEU A 30 15.76 8.65 0.86
CA LEU A 30 15.98 9.13 -0.50
C LEU A 30 16.98 10.29 -0.49
N ILE A 31 17.93 10.24 -1.42
CA ILE A 31 19.00 11.23 -1.59
C ILE A 31 19.18 11.60 -3.08
N ASP A 32 18.08 11.56 -3.85
CA ASP A 32 18.06 11.97 -5.25
C ASP A 32 16.89 12.93 -5.51
N PRO A 33 17.15 14.22 -5.78
CA PRO A 33 16.12 15.22 -6.06
C PRO A 33 15.22 14.86 -7.24
N HIS A 34 15.77 14.28 -8.31
CA HIS A 34 14.98 13.94 -9.50
C HIS A 34 13.97 12.83 -9.22
N VAL A 35 14.34 11.87 -8.35
CA VAL A 35 13.41 10.82 -7.92
C VAL A 35 12.28 11.44 -7.07
N LEU A 36 12.60 12.38 -6.19
CA LEU A 36 11.61 13.05 -5.33
C LEU A 36 10.63 13.88 -6.17
N GLU A 37 11.13 14.71 -7.08
CA GLU A 37 10.30 15.49 -8.02
C GLU A 37 9.38 14.57 -8.82
N LYS A 38 9.92 13.48 -9.37
CA LYS A 38 9.14 12.52 -10.14
C LYS A 38 8.05 11.82 -9.31
N ILE A 39 8.30 11.54 -8.03
CA ILE A 39 7.29 10.97 -7.12
C ILE A 39 6.14 11.97 -6.92
N VAL A 40 6.46 13.23 -6.61
CA VAL A 40 5.45 14.26 -6.35
C VAL A 40 4.65 14.60 -7.61
N GLU A 41 5.31 14.72 -8.76
CA GLU A 41 4.67 14.91 -10.06
C GLU A 41 3.74 13.74 -10.39
N ALA A 42 4.22 12.50 -10.24
CA ALA A 42 3.42 11.33 -10.52
C ALA A 42 2.25 11.15 -9.56
N ALA A 43 2.39 11.58 -8.29
CA ALA A 43 1.27 11.66 -7.36
C ALA A 43 0.25 12.74 -7.75
N GLY A 44 0.59 13.65 -8.66
CA GLY A 44 -0.27 14.72 -9.12
C GLY A 44 -0.70 15.63 -7.96
N VAL A 45 0.20 15.87 -7.00
CA VAL A 45 -0.08 16.70 -5.82
C VAL A 45 -0.20 18.16 -6.25
N THR A 46 -1.23 18.84 -5.75
CA THR A 46 -1.57 20.23 -6.02
C THR A 46 -1.86 20.99 -4.74
N LYS A 47 -2.00 22.31 -4.84
CA LYS A 47 -2.29 23.20 -3.71
C LYS A 47 -3.69 23.05 -3.11
N ASP A 48 -4.52 22.17 -3.67
CA ASP A 48 -5.82 21.81 -3.11
C ASP A 48 -5.78 20.50 -2.31
N ASP A 49 -4.70 19.72 -2.40
CA ASP A 49 -4.63 18.37 -1.87
C ASP A 49 -4.21 18.31 -0.39
N PHE A 50 -4.84 17.40 0.34
CA PHE A 50 -4.34 16.90 1.62
C PHE A 50 -3.56 15.61 1.38
N VAL A 51 -2.30 15.59 1.80
CA VAL A 51 -1.40 14.47 1.58
C VAL A 51 -1.10 13.76 2.90
N LEU A 52 -1.30 12.44 2.92
CA LEU A 52 -0.80 11.56 3.95
C LEU A 52 0.55 10.99 3.51
N GLU A 53 1.60 11.26 4.27
CA GLU A 53 2.89 10.61 4.13
C GLU A 53 3.10 9.55 5.21
N ILE A 54 3.62 8.39 4.82
CA ILE A 54 3.89 7.26 5.72
C ILE A 54 5.39 7.04 5.77
N GLY A 55 6.00 7.18 6.94
CA GLY A 55 7.44 7.03 7.14
C GLY A 55 8.25 8.17 6.49
N PRO A 56 8.12 9.42 6.98
CA PRO A 56 8.85 10.57 6.42
C PRO A 56 10.38 10.48 6.57
N GLY A 57 10.89 9.62 7.47
CA GLY A 57 12.31 9.56 7.75
C GLY A 57 12.79 10.87 8.38
N ILE A 58 13.79 11.50 7.77
CA ILE A 58 14.27 12.83 8.19
C ILE A 58 13.48 14.00 7.54
N GLY A 59 12.42 13.70 6.78
CA GLY A 59 11.58 14.70 6.14
C GLY A 59 11.91 14.96 4.67
N THR A 60 12.74 14.12 4.04
CA THR A 60 13.25 14.38 2.69
C THR A 60 12.15 14.54 1.64
N MET A 61 11.17 13.64 1.63
CA MET A 61 10.03 13.73 0.71
C MET A 61 8.97 14.69 1.24
N THR A 62 8.78 14.74 2.56
CA THR A 62 7.89 15.69 3.23
C THR A 62 8.13 17.13 2.78
N GLN A 63 9.38 17.56 2.65
CA GLN A 63 9.72 18.90 2.15
C GLN A 63 9.12 19.17 0.76
N TYR A 64 9.28 18.25 -0.19
CA TYR A 64 8.73 18.40 -1.54
C TYR A 64 7.20 18.36 -1.52
N LEU A 65 6.60 17.53 -0.66
CA LEU A 65 5.15 17.50 -0.49
C LEU A 65 4.63 18.81 0.07
N CYS A 66 5.27 19.41 1.06
CA CYS A 66 4.87 20.70 1.65
C CYS A 66 4.94 21.84 0.61
N GLU A 67 5.92 21.80 -0.29
CA GLU A 67 6.05 22.78 -1.37
C GLU A 67 4.95 22.69 -2.43
N ASN A 68 4.26 21.55 -2.56
CA ASN A 68 3.26 21.32 -3.61
C ASN A 68 1.83 21.18 -3.07
N ALA A 69 1.64 20.57 -1.90
CA ALA A 69 0.35 20.31 -1.28
C ALA A 69 -0.24 21.54 -0.59
N ARG A 70 -1.54 21.47 -0.30
CA ARG A 70 -2.20 22.36 0.65
C ARG A 70 -1.67 22.10 2.06
N GLU A 71 -1.69 20.82 2.44
CA GLU A 71 -1.39 20.36 3.80
C GLU A 71 -0.86 18.92 3.76
N VAL A 72 0.11 18.62 4.61
CA VAL A 72 0.74 17.31 4.73
C VAL A 72 0.61 16.79 6.16
N THR A 73 0.19 15.55 6.32
CA THR A 73 0.34 14.82 7.59
C THR A 73 1.31 13.67 7.39
N ALA A 74 2.41 13.68 8.13
CA ALA A 74 3.43 12.64 8.08
C ALA A 74 3.34 11.75 9.33
N VAL A 75 3.27 10.43 9.13
CA VAL A 75 3.15 9.45 10.21
C VAL A 75 4.48 8.70 10.36
N GLU A 76 5.15 8.86 11.49
CA GLU A 76 6.44 8.24 11.78
C GLU A 76 6.36 7.34 13.01
N ILE A 77 6.90 6.13 12.93
CA ILE A 77 6.90 5.18 14.05
C ILE A 77 8.14 5.35 14.94
N ASP A 78 9.27 5.76 14.39
CA ASP A 78 10.52 5.92 15.12
C ASP A 78 10.57 7.26 15.87
N THR A 79 10.36 7.21 17.19
CA THR A 79 10.41 8.38 18.06
C THR A 79 11.76 9.14 17.99
N ASN A 80 12.86 8.48 17.59
CA ASN A 80 14.16 9.15 17.43
C ASN A 80 14.19 10.14 16.25
N LEU A 81 13.29 9.98 15.28
CA LEU A 81 13.18 10.88 14.13
C LEU A 81 12.36 12.13 14.45
N ILE A 82 11.57 12.16 15.52
CA ILE A 82 10.68 13.28 15.84
C ILE A 82 11.45 14.60 16.05
N PRO A 83 12.52 14.66 16.87
CA PRO A 83 13.29 15.90 17.01
C PRO A 83 14.02 16.32 15.72
N ILE A 84 14.31 15.36 14.84
CA ILE A 84 14.93 15.63 13.53
C ILE A 84 13.89 16.25 12.61
N LEU A 85 12.69 15.67 12.54
CA LEU A 85 11.57 16.17 11.73
C LEU A 85 11.13 17.57 12.19
N GLU A 86 11.08 17.82 13.50
CA GLU A 86 10.79 19.17 14.04
C GLU A 86 11.79 20.22 13.54
N ASP A 87 13.08 19.89 13.48
CA ASP A 87 14.13 20.78 12.97
C ASP A 87 14.09 20.91 11.44
N THR A 88 14.08 19.79 10.71
CA THR A 88 14.17 19.77 9.25
C THR A 88 12.91 20.28 8.55
N LEU A 89 11.78 20.26 9.24
CA LEU A 89 10.50 20.75 8.74
C LEU A 89 10.09 22.09 9.37
N SER A 90 10.91 22.69 10.21
CA SER A 90 10.62 23.96 10.92
C SER A 90 10.27 25.14 10.00
N ALA A 91 10.67 25.09 8.73
CA ALA A 91 10.37 26.12 7.73
C ALA A 91 9.00 25.94 7.04
N TYR A 92 8.25 24.89 7.37
CA TYR A 92 6.95 24.57 6.75
C TYR A 92 5.83 24.65 7.77
N ASP A 93 4.87 25.55 7.53
CA ASP A 93 3.72 25.76 8.41
C ASP A 93 2.53 24.82 8.08
N ASN A 94 2.62 24.07 6.98
CA ASN A 94 1.56 23.22 6.46
C ASN A 94 1.80 21.73 6.66
N VAL A 95 2.59 21.36 7.67
CA VAL A 95 2.89 19.96 8.00
C VAL A 95 2.52 19.62 9.45
N THR A 96 2.04 18.40 9.66
CA THR A 96 1.91 17.82 10.99
C THR A 96 2.57 16.46 11.03
N VAL A 97 3.40 16.24 12.04
CA VAL A 97 4.04 14.95 12.29
C VAL A 97 3.30 14.23 13.42
N ILE A 98 2.88 12.99 13.16
CA ILE A 98 2.24 12.12 14.14
C ILE A 98 3.19 10.96 14.45
N ASN A 99 3.62 10.84 15.71
CA ASN A 99 4.42 9.69 16.13
C ASN A 99 3.54 8.49 16.47
N GLN A 100 3.20 7.67 15.47
CA GLN A 100 2.33 6.51 15.65
C GLN A 100 2.63 5.42 14.60
N ASP A 101 2.30 4.17 14.92
CA ASP A 101 2.22 3.09 13.95
C ASP A 101 1.04 3.34 12.99
N ILE A 102 1.34 3.49 11.70
CA ILE A 102 0.33 3.73 10.65
C ILE A 102 -0.75 2.63 10.62
N LEU A 103 -0.41 1.39 10.96
CA LEU A 103 -1.37 0.27 10.96
C LEU A 103 -2.38 0.37 12.10
N LYS A 104 -2.19 1.28 13.05
CA LYS A 104 -3.07 1.54 14.20
C LYS A 104 -3.76 2.90 14.13
N LEU A 105 -3.38 3.75 13.18
CA LEU A 105 -3.96 5.08 13.02
C LEU A 105 -5.31 4.98 12.31
N ASP A 106 -6.31 5.69 12.82
CA ASP A 106 -7.59 5.84 12.12
C ASP A 106 -7.47 6.91 11.03
N ILE A 107 -7.11 6.47 9.84
CA ILE A 107 -6.85 7.36 8.70
C ILE A 107 -8.16 7.95 8.17
N ALA A 108 -9.29 7.23 8.26
CA ALA A 108 -10.58 7.75 7.85
C ALA A 108 -11.00 8.92 8.74
N LYS A 109 -10.82 8.79 10.06
CA LYS A 109 -11.03 9.88 11.01
C LYS A 109 -10.08 11.06 10.73
N LEU A 110 -8.81 10.80 10.47
CA LEU A 110 -7.85 11.85 10.11
C LEU A 110 -8.29 12.63 8.86
N ALA A 111 -8.74 11.94 7.81
CA ALA A 111 -9.26 12.56 6.60
C ALA A 111 -10.53 13.39 6.85
N MET A 112 -11.41 12.93 7.76
CA MET A 112 -12.58 13.69 8.21
C MET A 112 -12.17 14.98 8.91
N GLU A 113 -11.26 14.89 9.89
CA GLU A 113 -10.85 16.04 10.71
C GLU A 113 -10.03 17.07 9.93
N ARG A 114 -9.15 16.63 9.03
CA ARG A 114 -8.17 17.49 8.34
C ARG A 114 -8.56 17.87 6.92
N ASN A 115 -9.41 17.09 6.27
CA ASN A 115 -9.82 17.30 4.88
C ASN A 115 -11.35 17.32 4.69
N GLY A 116 -12.12 17.37 5.78
CA GLY A 116 -13.59 17.37 5.72
C GLY A 116 -14.17 16.13 5.05
N GLY A 117 -13.45 15.00 5.10
CA GLY A 117 -13.85 13.73 4.47
C GLY A 117 -13.62 13.68 2.97
N LYS A 118 -13.05 14.73 2.36
CA LYS A 118 -12.68 14.72 0.95
C LYS A 118 -11.58 13.69 0.68
N PRO A 119 -11.49 13.17 -0.56
CA PRO A 119 -10.42 12.28 -0.95
C PRO A 119 -9.03 12.82 -0.64
N ILE A 120 -8.16 11.93 -0.15
CA ILE A 120 -6.77 12.22 0.22
C ILE A 120 -5.81 11.54 -0.77
N LYS A 121 -4.59 12.07 -0.88
CA LYS A 121 -3.50 11.41 -1.59
C LYS A 121 -2.53 10.81 -0.59
N VAL A 122 -2.13 9.56 -0.82
CA VAL A 122 -1.10 8.91 0.01
C VAL A 122 0.21 8.89 -0.77
N VAL A 123 1.27 9.46 -0.22
CA VAL A 123 2.60 9.47 -0.86
C VAL A 123 3.64 8.97 0.12
N ALA A 124 4.38 7.91 -0.21
CA ALA A 124 5.31 7.33 0.76
C ALA A 124 6.48 6.55 0.15
N ASN A 125 7.57 6.46 0.90
CA ASN A 125 8.68 5.55 0.65
C ASN A 125 8.55 4.43 1.67
N LEU A 126 7.78 3.40 1.33
CA LEU A 126 7.31 2.44 2.30
C LEU A 126 8.44 1.52 2.77
N PRO A 127 8.51 1.22 4.08
CA PRO A 127 9.34 0.12 4.56
C PRO A 127 8.91 -1.20 3.92
N TYR A 128 9.86 -1.92 3.35
CA TYR A 128 9.57 -3.09 2.52
C TYR A 128 8.86 -4.22 3.27
N TYR A 129 9.15 -4.38 4.57
CA TYR A 129 8.62 -5.48 5.38
C TYR A 129 7.12 -5.34 5.69
N ILE A 130 6.55 -4.13 5.60
CA ILE A 130 5.14 -3.82 5.90
C ILE A 130 4.39 -3.19 4.72
N THR A 131 4.94 -3.22 3.50
CA THR A 131 4.28 -2.64 2.33
C THR A 131 2.90 -3.26 2.08
N THR A 132 2.81 -4.60 2.06
CA THR A 132 1.54 -5.31 1.83
C THR A 132 0.47 -4.95 2.88
N PRO A 133 0.71 -5.07 4.20
CA PRO A 133 -0.32 -4.73 5.18
C PRO A 133 -0.73 -3.25 5.13
N ILE A 134 0.18 -2.32 4.79
CA ILE A 134 -0.17 -0.90 4.61
C ILE A 134 -1.14 -0.73 3.45
N ILE A 135 -0.82 -1.27 2.27
CA ILE A 135 -1.65 -1.11 1.07
C ILE A 135 -3.02 -1.76 1.27
N MET A 136 -3.07 -2.97 1.84
CA MET A 136 -4.32 -3.65 2.16
C MET A 136 -5.14 -2.84 3.18
N GLY A 137 -4.51 -2.35 4.24
CA GLY A 137 -5.17 -1.54 5.27
C GLY A 137 -5.74 -0.23 4.74
N LEU A 138 -5.04 0.45 3.84
CA LEU A 138 -5.51 1.67 3.19
C LEU A 138 -6.80 1.44 2.38
N PHE A 139 -6.88 0.33 1.66
CA PHE A 139 -8.08 0.02 0.88
C PHE A 139 -9.23 -0.52 1.73
N GLU A 140 -8.97 -1.49 2.60
CA GLU A 140 -10.01 -2.18 3.38
C GLU A 140 -10.60 -1.33 4.50
N SER A 141 -9.91 -0.27 4.94
CA SER A 141 -10.45 0.65 5.95
C SER A 141 -11.40 1.71 5.35
N HIS A 142 -11.78 1.58 4.07
CA HIS A 142 -12.62 2.52 3.33
C HIS A 142 -12.22 4.00 3.49
N VAL A 143 -10.92 4.26 3.61
CA VAL A 143 -10.37 5.61 3.62
C VAL A 143 -10.79 6.30 2.31
N PRO A 144 -11.23 7.58 2.33
CA PRO A 144 -11.51 8.32 1.12
C PRO A 144 -10.17 8.64 0.43
N ILE A 145 -9.68 7.71 -0.38
CA ILE A 145 -8.41 7.81 -1.10
C ILE A 145 -8.69 8.15 -2.55
N ASP A 146 -8.03 9.17 -3.07
CA ASP A 146 -7.98 9.46 -4.51
C ASP A 146 -6.91 8.58 -5.18
N SER A 147 -5.69 8.64 -4.65
CA SER A 147 -4.56 7.86 -5.16
C SER A 147 -3.50 7.56 -4.11
N ILE A 148 -2.74 6.49 -4.36
CA ILE A 148 -1.60 6.05 -3.56
C ILE A 148 -0.38 6.02 -4.47
N THR A 149 0.62 6.87 -4.22
CA THR A 149 1.89 6.87 -4.95
C THR A 149 3.01 6.50 -4.00
N VAL A 150 3.52 5.28 -4.15
CA VAL A 150 4.46 4.72 -3.19
C VAL A 150 5.69 4.17 -3.88
N MET A 151 6.81 4.31 -3.19
CA MET A 151 8.02 3.59 -3.54
C MET A 151 8.11 2.30 -2.73
N VAL A 152 8.33 1.19 -3.44
CA VAL A 152 8.36 -0.17 -2.90
C VAL A 152 9.48 -0.96 -3.58
N GLN A 153 9.74 -2.19 -3.13
CA GLN A 153 10.63 -3.09 -3.87
C GLN A 153 10.06 -3.35 -5.27
N LYS A 154 10.93 -3.46 -6.27
CA LYS A 154 10.51 -3.67 -7.65
C LYS A 154 9.60 -4.90 -7.81
N GLU A 155 9.95 -6.02 -7.17
CA GLU A 155 9.10 -7.24 -7.24
C GLU A 155 7.70 -6.99 -6.68
N VAL A 156 7.57 -6.14 -5.66
CA VAL A 156 6.30 -5.85 -5.01
C VAL A 156 5.44 -4.98 -5.92
N ALA A 157 6.04 -3.99 -6.61
CA ALA A 157 5.34 -3.22 -7.63
C ALA A 157 4.88 -4.09 -8.80
N ASP A 158 5.74 -4.97 -9.31
CA ASP A 158 5.41 -5.91 -10.38
C ASP A 158 4.24 -6.82 -9.97
N ARG A 159 4.28 -7.34 -8.74
CA ARG A 159 3.19 -8.15 -8.16
C ARG A 159 1.84 -7.47 -8.11
N MET A 160 1.77 -6.14 -8.01
CA MET A 160 0.50 -5.41 -8.01
C MET A 160 -0.18 -5.42 -9.39
N GLN A 161 0.59 -5.60 -10.47
CA GLN A 161 0.10 -5.52 -11.86
C GLN A 161 -0.12 -6.89 -12.52
N VAL A 162 0.49 -7.96 -12.02
CA VAL A 162 0.38 -9.30 -12.64
C VAL A 162 -1.02 -9.89 -12.52
N GLY A 163 -1.42 -10.62 -13.56
CA GLY A 163 -2.66 -11.40 -13.61
C GLY A 163 -2.49 -12.88 -13.20
N PRO A 164 -3.58 -13.65 -13.26
CA PRO A 164 -3.62 -15.07 -12.87
C PRO A 164 -2.60 -15.95 -13.58
N GLY A 165 -2.25 -17.08 -12.95
CA GLY A 165 -1.36 -18.10 -13.53
C GLY A 165 0.13 -17.80 -13.43
N THR A 166 0.52 -16.70 -12.76
CA THR A 166 1.92 -16.36 -12.50
C THR A 166 2.30 -16.63 -11.05
N LYS A 167 3.59 -16.89 -10.78
CA LYS A 167 4.11 -17.09 -9.41
C LYS A 167 3.92 -15.86 -8.51
N ASP A 168 3.88 -14.69 -9.12
CA ASP A 168 3.82 -13.39 -8.46
C ASP A 168 2.38 -12.97 -8.14
N TYR A 169 1.40 -13.56 -8.81
CA TYR A 169 -0.02 -13.34 -8.58
C TYR A 169 -0.49 -13.79 -7.19
N GLY A 170 -1.23 -12.92 -6.50
CA GLY A 170 -1.69 -13.21 -5.15
C GLY A 170 -2.74 -12.25 -4.63
N ALA A 171 -2.99 -12.33 -3.32
CA ALA A 171 -3.94 -11.46 -2.63
C ALA A 171 -3.66 -9.97 -2.83
N LEU A 172 -2.39 -9.56 -2.87
CA LEU A 172 -2.00 -8.17 -3.15
C LEU A 172 -2.39 -7.74 -4.57
N SER A 173 -2.17 -8.59 -5.57
CA SER A 173 -2.54 -8.33 -6.98
C SER A 173 -4.04 -8.09 -7.09
N LEU A 174 -4.83 -9.01 -6.54
CA LEU A 174 -6.29 -8.96 -6.53
C LEU A 174 -6.83 -7.74 -5.80
N ALA A 175 -6.31 -7.44 -4.60
CA ALA A 175 -6.76 -6.29 -3.84
C ALA A 175 -6.45 -4.99 -4.57
N VAL A 176 -5.22 -4.82 -5.04
CA VAL A 176 -4.86 -3.62 -5.79
C VAL A 176 -5.74 -3.47 -7.02
N GLN A 177 -5.88 -4.51 -7.84
CA GLN A 177 -6.67 -4.46 -9.08
C GLN A 177 -8.18 -4.30 -8.84
N PHE A 178 -8.69 -4.72 -7.67
CA PHE A 178 -10.08 -4.47 -7.28
C PHE A 178 -10.32 -2.99 -6.94
N TYR A 179 -9.46 -2.39 -6.12
CA TYR A 179 -9.67 -1.03 -5.63
C TYR A 179 -9.09 0.07 -6.54
N ALA A 180 -8.07 -0.25 -7.32
CA ALA A 180 -7.30 0.75 -8.06
C ALA A 180 -6.65 0.22 -9.34
N LYS A 181 -6.36 1.14 -10.25
CA LYS A 181 -5.53 0.88 -11.43
C LYS A 181 -4.04 1.09 -11.08
N PRO A 182 -3.21 0.03 -11.08
CA PRO A 182 -1.78 0.15 -10.79
C PRO A 182 -0.98 0.60 -12.02
N GLN A 183 -0.05 1.53 -11.83
CA GLN A 183 0.87 2.02 -12.87
C GLN A 183 2.28 2.20 -12.29
N ILE A 184 3.26 1.46 -12.81
CA ILE A 184 4.68 1.73 -12.52
C ILE A 184 5.08 3.03 -13.22
N VAL A 185 5.56 3.98 -12.43
CA VAL A 185 5.96 5.33 -12.85
C VAL A 185 7.46 5.38 -13.15
N ALA A 186 8.26 4.72 -12.32
CA ALA A 186 9.71 4.74 -12.41
C ALA A 186 10.34 3.52 -11.74
N ASN A 187 11.46 3.05 -12.29
CA ASN A 187 12.39 2.23 -11.54
C ASN A 187 13.42 3.14 -10.86
N VAL A 188 13.75 2.86 -9.60
CA VAL A 188 14.68 3.67 -8.79
C VAL A 188 15.87 2.80 -8.40
N PRO A 189 17.10 3.18 -8.79
CA PRO A 189 18.28 2.39 -8.50
C PRO A 189 18.74 2.55 -7.03
N PRO A 190 19.42 1.53 -6.44
CA PRO A 190 19.82 1.56 -5.03
C PRO A 190 20.73 2.73 -4.62
N ASN A 191 21.45 3.36 -5.56
CA ASN A 191 22.33 4.50 -5.27
C ASN A 191 21.58 5.80 -4.95
N CYS A 192 20.28 5.86 -5.19
CA CYS A 192 19.42 6.99 -4.80
C CYS A 192 19.05 6.97 -3.30
N PHE A 193 19.60 6.05 -2.51
CA PHE A 193 19.25 5.85 -1.10
C PHE A 193 20.45 5.85 -0.16
N MET A 194 20.18 6.20 1.11
CA MET A 194 21.10 6.11 2.23
C MET A 194 20.42 5.48 3.47
N PRO A 195 20.87 4.31 3.95
CA PRO A 195 21.78 3.38 3.29
C PRO A 195 21.17 2.82 1.99
N ARG A 196 22.00 2.19 1.16
CA ARG A 196 21.53 1.58 -0.09
C ARG A 196 20.76 0.28 0.22
N PRO A 197 19.56 0.08 -0.37
CA PRO A 197 18.87 -1.20 -0.26
C PRO A 197 19.62 -2.28 -1.06
N ASN A 198 19.38 -3.54 -0.70
CA ASN A 198 19.99 -4.70 -1.39
C ASN A 198 19.29 -5.07 -2.70
N VAL A 199 18.13 -4.48 -2.98
CA VAL A 199 17.28 -4.78 -4.13
C VAL A 199 16.85 -3.50 -4.81
N GLY A 200 16.45 -3.60 -6.09
CA GLY A 200 15.91 -2.45 -6.82
C GLY A 200 14.54 -2.02 -6.30
N SER A 201 14.23 -0.75 -6.47
CA SER A 201 12.96 -0.14 -6.06
C SER A 201 12.18 0.33 -7.28
N ALA A 202 10.87 0.51 -7.11
CA ALA A 202 10.01 1.11 -8.11
C ALA A 202 9.00 2.06 -7.44
N VAL A 203 8.67 3.14 -8.14
CA VAL A 203 7.57 4.03 -7.80
C VAL A 203 6.35 3.52 -8.56
N ILE A 204 5.27 3.23 -7.83
CA ILE A 204 4.00 2.78 -8.37
C ILE A 204 2.89 3.73 -7.90
N ARG A 205 2.04 4.15 -8.86
CA ARG A 205 0.82 4.89 -8.60
C ARG A 205 -0.37 3.95 -8.69
N LEU A 206 -1.20 3.95 -7.67
CA LEU A 206 -2.48 3.26 -7.61
C LEU A 206 -3.57 4.33 -7.65
N THR A 207 -4.28 4.42 -8.77
CA THR A 207 -5.38 5.37 -8.92
C THR A 207 -6.68 4.67 -8.57
N ARG A 208 -7.40 5.14 -7.55
CA ARG A 208 -8.64 4.48 -7.11
C ARG A 208 -9.66 4.47 -8.25
N HIS A 209 -10.39 3.37 -8.37
CA HIS A 209 -11.51 3.30 -9.31
C HIS A 209 -12.69 4.14 -8.81
N GLU A 210 -13.34 4.87 -9.72
CA GLU A 210 -14.65 5.48 -9.47
C GLU A 210 -15.72 4.39 -9.29
N GLU A 211 -15.68 3.37 -10.15
CA GLU A 211 -16.49 2.16 -10.07
C GLU A 211 -15.58 0.93 -10.14
N VAL A 212 -15.73 0.02 -9.17
CA VAL A 212 -14.92 -1.20 -9.10
C VAL A 212 -15.13 -2.08 -10.33
N PRO A 213 -14.08 -2.79 -10.81
CA PRO A 213 -14.16 -3.56 -12.05
C PRO A 213 -15.07 -4.79 -11.95
N VAL A 214 -15.36 -5.26 -10.73
CA VAL A 214 -16.25 -6.39 -10.47
C VAL A 214 -17.20 -6.06 -9.33
N GLN A 215 -18.47 -6.43 -9.49
CA GLN A 215 -19.49 -6.28 -8.46
C GLN A 215 -19.55 -7.53 -7.59
N VAL A 216 -19.67 -7.36 -6.28
CA VAL A 216 -19.71 -8.47 -5.31
C VAL A 216 -20.67 -8.13 -4.17
N ASP A 217 -21.43 -9.11 -3.71
CA ASP A 217 -22.46 -8.91 -2.68
C ASP A 217 -21.86 -8.63 -1.30
N ASP A 218 -20.72 -9.26 -1.00
CA ASP A 218 -19.98 -9.11 0.24
C ASP A 218 -18.46 -9.05 -0.07
N GLU A 219 -17.95 -7.82 -0.11
CA GLU A 219 -16.53 -7.51 -0.32
C GLU A 219 -15.65 -8.15 0.76
N LYS A 220 -16.10 -8.16 2.02
CA LYS A 220 -15.33 -8.75 3.13
C LYS A 220 -15.21 -10.25 2.95
N LEU A 221 -16.30 -10.94 2.59
CA LEU A 221 -16.27 -12.36 2.30
C LEU A 221 -15.32 -12.67 1.14
N MET A 222 -15.37 -11.89 0.06
CA MET A 222 -14.49 -12.06 -1.10
C MET A 222 -13.01 -11.98 -0.69
N PHE A 223 -12.62 -10.97 0.07
CA PHE A 223 -11.23 -10.85 0.52
C PHE A 223 -10.81 -11.92 1.53
N HIS A 224 -11.73 -12.44 2.35
CA HIS A 224 -11.44 -13.62 3.16
C HIS A 224 -11.17 -14.86 2.30
N ILE A 225 -12.00 -15.10 1.28
CA ILE A 225 -11.83 -16.20 0.32
C ILE A 225 -10.50 -16.06 -0.43
N ILE A 226 -10.18 -14.86 -0.93
CA ILE A 226 -8.91 -14.57 -1.61
C ILE A 226 -7.73 -14.91 -0.69
N ARG A 227 -7.69 -14.39 0.54
CA ARG A 227 -6.60 -14.66 1.48
C ARG A 227 -6.46 -16.15 1.79
N ALA A 228 -7.57 -16.83 2.08
CA ALA A 228 -7.58 -18.26 2.32
C ALA A 228 -7.02 -19.06 1.14
N SER A 229 -7.33 -18.63 -0.09
CA SER A 229 -6.86 -19.26 -1.32
C SER A 229 -5.34 -19.15 -1.52
N PHE A 230 -4.71 -18.09 -1.00
CA PHE A 230 -3.26 -17.88 -1.11
C PHE A 230 -2.46 -18.31 0.12
N ASN A 231 -3.11 -18.62 1.26
CA ASN A 231 -2.42 -19.15 2.46
C ASN A 231 -1.73 -20.50 2.20
N GLN A 232 -2.28 -21.32 1.31
CA GLN A 232 -1.73 -22.63 0.95
C GLN A 232 -1.61 -22.79 -0.57
N ARG A 233 -0.77 -21.96 -1.23
CA ARG A 233 -0.59 -21.91 -2.70
C ARG A 233 -0.46 -23.27 -3.43
N ARG A 234 0.08 -24.29 -2.77
CA ARG A 234 0.27 -25.64 -3.37
C ARG A 234 -0.96 -26.54 -3.29
N LYS A 235 -1.99 -26.17 -2.54
CA LYS A 235 -3.22 -26.94 -2.35
C LYS A 235 -4.30 -26.48 -3.33
N THR A 236 -5.25 -27.36 -3.60
CA THR A 236 -6.45 -27.01 -4.37
C THR A 236 -7.27 -25.97 -3.60
N LEU A 237 -8.07 -25.19 -4.32
CA LEU A 237 -8.92 -24.13 -3.78
C LEU A 237 -9.82 -24.65 -2.65
N ALA A 238 -10.48 -25.80 -2.87
CA ALA A 238 -11.33 -26.42 -1.85
C ALA A 238 -10.61 -26.68 -0.52
N ASN A 239 -9.36 -27.15 -0.56
CA ASN A 239 -8.57 -27.38 0.66
C ASN A 239 -8.08 -26.08 1.31
N GLY A 240 -7.87 -25.02 0.52
CA GLY A 240 -7.53 -23.70 1.04
C GLY A 240 -8.71 -23.10 1.81
N LEU A 241 -9.91 -23.17 1.22
CA LEU A 241 -11.14 -22.61 1.79
C LEU A 241 -11.71 -23.42 2.95
N SER A 242 -11.58 -24.75 2.95
CA SER A 242 -12.10 -25.59 4.05
C SER A 242 -11.43 -25.34 5.40
N ASN A 243 -10.27 -24.67 5.41
CA ASN A 243 -9.56 -24.27 6.62
C ASN A 243 -9.82 -22.81 7.02
N ALA A 244 -10.62 -22.08 6.25
CA ALA A 244 -10.88 -20.67 6.47
C ALA A 244 -12.03 -20.49 7.49
N PRO A 245 -11.80 -19.80 8.61
CA PRO A 245 -12.82 -19.67 9.66
C PRO A 245 -14.05 -18.85 9.22
N GLN A 246 -13.93 -18.05 8.16
CA GLN A 246 -15.02 -17.25 7.60
C GLN A 246 -15.85 -18.01 6.55
N VAL A 247 -15.45 -19.23 6.17
CA VAL A 247 -16.18 -20.09 5.24
C VAL A 247 -16.85 -21.20 6.05
N HIS A 248 -18.13 -21.04 6.34
CA HIS A 248 -18.94 -21.95 7.14
C HIS A 248 -19.59 -23.04 6.27
N LEU A 249 -18.80 -23.67 5.41
CA LEU A 249 -19.24 -24.74 4.51
C LEU A 249 -18.33 -25.96 4.68
N SER A 250 -18.91 -27.14 4.54
CA SER A 250 -18.15 -28.38 4.41
C SER A 250 -17.29 -28.36 3.14
N LYS A 251 -16.31 -29.25 3.07
CA LYS A 251 -15.44 -29.35 1.90
C LYS A 251 -16.23 -29.74 0.65
N GLU A 252 -17.22 -30.61 0.82
CA GLU A 252 -18.11 -31.09 -0.23
C GLU A 252 -18.95 -29.94 -0.79
N GLU A 253 -19.53 -29.10 0.08
CA GLU A 253 -20.27 -27.90 -0.34
C GLU A 253 -19.37 -26.89 -1.06
N ILE A 254 -18.12 -26.71 -0.62
CA ILE A 254 -17.16 -25.86 -1.32
C ILE A 254 -16.85 -26.42 -2.71
N GLN A 255 -16.72 -27.74 -2.86
CA GLN A 255 -16.53 -28.38 -4.16
C GLN A 255 -17.73 -28.17 -5.09
N GLU A 256 -18.96 -28.24 -4.57
CA GLU A 256 -20.16 -27.91 -5.32
C GLU A 256 -20.16 -26.44 -5.79
N CYS A 257 -19.76 -25.50 -4.92
CA CYS A 257 -19.65 -24.10 -5.29
C CYS A 257 -18.61 -23.86 -6.39
N ILE A 258 -17.47 -24.58 -6.36
CA ILE A 258 -16.44 -24.53 -7.41
C ILE A 258 -16.97 -25.12 -8.73
N ALA A 259 -17.73 -26.21 -8.66
CA ALA A 259 -18.34 -26.80 -9.85
C ALA A 259 -19.43 -25.88 -10.44
N GLU A 260 -20.21 -25.20 -9.60
CA GLU A 260 -21.22 -24.20 -9.99
C GLU A 260 -20.57 -22.99 -10.68
N LEU A 261 -19.37 -22.60 -10.27
CA LEU A 261 -18.53 -21.60 -10.95
C LEU A 261 -18.05 -22.06 -12.35
N GLY A 262 -18.10 -23.38 -12.63
CA GLY A 262 -17.61 -23.96 -13.88
C GLY A 262 -16.12 -24.33 -13.88
N GLU A 263 -15.48 -24.35 -12.70
CA GLU A 263 -14.06 -24.68 -12.55
C GLU A 263 -13.85 -26.14 -12.11
N PRO A 264 -12.73 -26.80 -12.47
CA PRO A 264 -12.46 -28.16 -12.04
C PRO A 264 -12.15 -28.20 -10.54
N LEU A 265 -12.52 -29.29 -9.85
CA LEU A 265 -12.26 -29.45 -8.40
C LEU A 265 -10.76 -29.45 -8.03
N THR A 266 -9.89 -29.60 -9.02
CA THR A 266 -8.43 -29.54 -8.90
C THR A 266 -7.87 -28.12 -9.01
N ILE A 267 -8.71 -27.12 -9.30
CA ILE A 267 -8.30 -25.72 -9.47
C ILE A 267 -7.60 -25.21 -8.21
N ARG A 268 -6.64 -24.30 -8.41
CA ARG A 268 -5.93 -23.60 -7.33
C ARG A 268 -6.31 -22.13 -7.36
N GLY A 269 -6.26 -21.48 -6.20
CA GLY A 269 -6.57 -20.05 -6.08
C GLY A 269 -5.76 -19.15 -7.00
N GLU A 270 -4.50 -19.51 -7.29
CA GLU A 270 -3.62 -18.73 -8.19
C GLU A 270 -4.06 -18.73 -9.66
N ALA A 271 -4.99 -19.59 -10.05
CA ALA A 271 -5.55 -19.63 -11.39
C ALA A 271 -6.83 -18.77 -11.55
N LEU A 272 -7.48 -18.39 -10.44
CA LEU A 272 -8.73 -17.64 -10.49
C LEU A 272 -8.48 -16.16 -10.80
N THR A 273 -9.31 -15.63 -11.69
CA THR A 273 -9.45 -14.20 -11.98
C THR A 273 -10.20 -13.47 -10.86
N LEU A 274 -10.15 -12.14 -10.86
CA LEU A 274 -10.89 -11.31 -9.91
C LEU A 274 -12.41 -11.50 -10.06
N GLU A 275 -12.89 -11.60 -11.29
CA GLU A 275 -14.27 -11.89 -11.66
C GLU A 275 -14.73 -13.23 -11.09
N GLN A 276 -13.89 -14.26 -11.20
CA GLN A 276 -14.18 -15.58 -10.66
C GLN A 276 -14.18 -15.59 -9.13
N PHE A 277 -13.31 -14.82 -8.48
CA PHE A 277 -13.35 -14.66 -7.02
C PHE A 277 -14.64 -13.96 -6.57
N ALA A 278 -15.09 -12.91 -7.28
CA ALA A 278 -16.35 -12.24 -6.97
C ALA A 278 -17.56 -13.19 -7.16
N ALA A 279 -17.62 -13.90 -8.28
CA ALA A 279 -18.67 -14.88 -8.54
C ALA A 279 -18.70 -16.02 -7.49
N LEU A 280 -17.53 -16.59 -7.17
CA LEU A 280 -17.43 -17.62 -6.14
C LEU A 280 -17.85 -17.11 -4.77
N SER A 281 -17.50 -15.86 -4.42
CA SER A 281 -17.92 -15.22 -3.17
C SER A 281 -19.44 -15.12 -3.08
N ASN A 282 -20.11 -14.73 -4.16
CA ASN A 282 -21.58 -14.65 -4.19
C ASN A 282 -22.22 -16.05 -4.05
N ILE A 283 -21.68 -17.07 -4.72
CA ILE A 283 -22.16 -18.46 -4.61
C ILE A 283 -22.03 -18.97 -3.16
N ILE A 284 -20.84 -18.82 -2.57
CA ILE A 284 -20.58 -19.22 -1.17
C ILE A 284 -21.47 -18.42 -0.21
N GLY A 285 -21.55 -17.11 -0.38
CA GLY A 285 -22.37 -16.23 0.45
C GLY A 285 -23.85 -16.61 0.44
N ASN A 286 -24.39 -17.00 -0.72
CA ASN A 286 -25.77 -17.48 -0.84
C ASN A 286 -25.98 -18.86 -0.21
N ARG A 287 -24.96 -19.74 -0.25
CA ARG A 287 -25.02 -21.06 0.36
C ARG A 287 -25.01 -20.98 1.89
N GLN A 288 -24.18 -20.12 2.47
CA GLN A 288 -24.08 -19.91 3.92
C GLN A 288 -25.34 -19.28 4.56
N LYS A 289 -26.19 -18.63 3.76
CA LYS A 289 -27.44 -18.02 4.22
C LYS A 289 -28.61 -19.01 4.27
N LYS A 290 -28.48 -20.18 3.63
CA LYS A 290 -29.49 -21.24 3.62
C LYS A 290 -29.33 -22.14 4.83
#